data_AF-A0A6G3UFJ8-F1
#
_entry.id   AF-A0A6G3UFJ8-F1
#
_cell.length_a   1.000
_cell.length_b   1.000
_cell.length_c   1.000
_cell.angle_alpha   90.00
_cell.angle_beta   90.00
_cell.angle_gamma   90.00
#
_symmetry.space_group_name_H-M   'P 1'
#
loop_
_entity.id
_entity.type
_entity.pdbx_description
1 polymer ?
#
loop_
_entity_poly.entity_id
_entity_poly.type
_entity_poly.pdbx_seq_one_letter_code
_entity_poly.pdbx_strand_id
1 'polypeptide(L)'
;PALLARLEAVFGPPQELPGLLYPRADRPALLASFAPEVAACADEDPVAEGILRAAAAHIAEAAAAVCPEAQADEEAYEVALTGGLFRMGAPLLVPLREELAGLLPRARAVPGSGDPLIGALRIAQALATGGLRLPHHPTLLCVPAPAPRP
;
A
#
# COMPACT_ATOMS: atom_id res chain seq x y z
N PRO A 1 10.49 12.35 23.83
CA PRO A 1 10.66 11.41 22.69
C PRO A 1 10.52 12.20 21.39
N ALA A 2 11.33 11.94 20.37
CA ALA A 2 11.37 12.76 19.15
C ALA A 2 10.01 12.73 18.41
N LEU A 3 9.32 11.59 18.42
CA LEU A 3 8.02 11.43 17.78
C LEU A 3 6.94 12.30 18.44
N LEU A 4 6.92 12.37 19.78
CA LEU A 4 5.96 13.20 20.52
C LEU A 4 6.22 14.70 20.27
N ALA A 5 7.49 15.12 20.31
CA ALA A 5 7.84 16.50 20.01
C ALA A 5 7.45 16.88 18.58
N ARG A 6 7.58 15.94 17.64
CA ARG A 6 7.14 16.15 16.25
C ARG A 6 5.62 16.24 16.13
N LEU A 7 4.88 15.39 16.83
CA LEU A 7 3.43 15.43 16.91
C LEU A 7 2.95 16.80 17.44
N GLU A 8 3.54 17.28 18.53
CA GLU A 8 3.23 18.58 19.12
C GLU A 8 3.52 19.74 18.16
N ALA A 9 4.62 19.67 17.41
CA ALA A 9 4.97 20.68 16.41
C ALA A 9 3.99 20.72 15.22
N VAL A 10 3.40 19.58 14.84
CA VAL A 10 2.53 19.46 13.66
C VAL A 10 1.05 19.65 14.00
N PHE A 11 0.59 19.10 15.13
CA PHE A 11 -0.83 19.08 15.51
C PHE A 11 -1.14 19.78 16.83
N GLY A 12 -0.14 20.25 17.57
CA GLY A 12 -0.32 20.82 18.89
C GLY A 12 -0.47 19.76 19.99
N PRO A 13 -0.98 20.14 21.17
CA PRO A 13 -1.00 19.27 22.34
C PRO A 13 -1.76 17.96 22.09
N PRO A 14 -1.21 16.79 22.47
CA PRO A 14 -1.80 15.50 22.11
C PRO A 14 -3.20 15.28 22.70
N GLN A 15 -3.47 15.83 23.87
CA GLN A 15 -4.80 15.82 24.49
C GLN A 15 -5.88 16.55 23.67
N GLU A 16 -5.51 17.46 22.77
CA GLU A 16 -6.45 18.21 21.93
C GLU A 16 -6.74 17.54 20.58
N LEU A 17 -5.94 16.52 20.19
CA LEU A 17 -6.09 15.78 18.92
C LEU A 17 -7.51 15.24 18.67
N PRO A 18 -8.21 14.62 19.65
CA PRO A 18 -9.58 14.15 19.40
C PRO A 18 -10.53 15.27 18.98
N GLY A 19 -10.40 16.45 19.60
CA GLY A 19 -11.19 17.64 19.26
C GLY A 19 -10.86 18.19 17.87
N LEU A 20 -9.59 18.12 17.46
CA LEU A 20 -9.14 18.52 16.13
C LEU A 20 -9.59 17.53 15.03
N LEU A 21 -9.57 16.24 15.33
CA LEU A 21 -9.73 15.17 14.34
C LEU A 21 -11.19 14.72 14.14
N TYR A 22 -11.95 14.55 15.22
CA TYR A 22 -13.26 13.90 15.15
C TYR A 22 -14.32 14.64 14.33
N PRO A 23 -14.40 15.97 14.35
CA PRO A 23 -15.38 16.69 13.54
C PRO A 23 -15.08 16.66 12.04
N ARG A 24 -13.89 16.19 11.63
CA ARG A 24 -13.39 16.32 10.26
C ARG A 24 -13.83 15.17 9.36
N ALA A 25 -14.37 15.51 8.19
CA ALA A 25 -14.66 14.55 7.14
C ALA A 25 -13.40 13.96 6.48
N ASP A 26 -12.30 14.73 6.44
CA ASP A 26 -11.00 14.34 5.86
C ASP A 26 -10.03 13.76 6.89
N ARG A 27 -10.52 13.37 8.08
CA ARG A 27 -9.72 12.80 9.18
C ARG A 27 -8.73 11.71 8.72
N PRO A 28 -9.09 10.74 7.87
CA PRO A 28 -8.13 9.73 7.42
C PRO A 28 -6.93 10.33 6.67
N ALA A 29 -7.15 11.34 5.83
CA ALA A 29 -6.09 11.99 5.07
C ALA A 29 -5.16 12.81 5.99
N LEU A 30 -5.75 13.52 6.96
CA LEU A 30 -4.98 14.29 7.95
C LEU A 30 -4.13 13.40 8.87
N LEU A 31 -4.66 12.25 9.29
CA LEU A 31 -3.87 11.28 10.07
C LEU A 31 -2.75 10.67 9.21
N ALA A 32 -3.06 10.28 7.98
CA ALA A 32 -2.08 9.70 7.07
C ALA A 32 -0.95 10.68 6.70
N SER A 33 -1.21 11.99 6.73
CA SER A 33 -0.18 13.00 6.43
C SER A 33 0.92 13.07 7.49
N PHE A 34 0.74 12.45 8.66
CA PHE A 34 1.79 12.37 9.69
C PHE A 34 2.77 11.21 9.48
N ALA A 35 2.47 10.26 8.59
CA ALA A 35 3.34 9.11 8.37
C ALA A 35 4.78 9.47 7.94
N PRO A 36 5.04 10.51 7.10
CA PRO A 36 6.40 10.97 6.81
C PRO A 36 7.15 11.46 8.06
N GLU A 37 6.45 12.04 9.03
CA GLU A 37 7.05 12.51 10.28
C GLU A 37 7.47 11.34 11.18
N VAL A 38 6.69 10.25 11.18
CA VAL A 38 7.09 8.98 11.82
C VAL A 38 8.40 8.47 11.20
N ALA A 39 8.50 8.47 9.86
CA ALA A 39 9.72 8.08 9.16
C ALA A 39 10.93 8.96 9.52
N ALA A 40 10.74 10.27 9.63
CA ALA A 40 11.80 11.21 9.99
C ALA A 40 12.31 11.02 11.43
N CYS A 41 11.50 10.49 12.34
CA CYS A 41 11.88 10.24 13.72
C CYS A 41 12.45 8.83 13.98
N ALA A 42 12.44 7.93 12.99
CA ALA A 42 12.75 6.52 13.20
C ALA A 42 14.16 6.25 13.73
N ASP A 43 15.16 7.02 13.29
CA ASP A 43 16.56 6.84 13.72
C ASP A 43 16.81 7.31 15.16
N GLU A 44 15.91 8.14 15.72
CA GLU A 44 16.07 8.80 17.01
C GLU A 44 15.03 8.36 18.06
N ASP A 45 13.98 7.67 17.64
CA ASP A 45 12.85 7.27 18.50
C ASP A 45 12.45 5.80 18.25
N PRO A 46 12.63 4.91 19.24
CA PRO A 46 12.32 3.49 19.08
C PRO A 46 10.82 3.22 18.88
N VAL A 47 9.94 4.14 19.30
CA VAL A 47 8.50 4.02 19.02
C VAL A 47 8.24 4.27 17.53
N ALA A 48 8.90 5.27 16.94
CA ALA A 48 8.77 5.56 15.52
C ALA A 48 9.33 4.41 14.66
N GLU A 49 10.51 3.89 15.02
CA GLU A 49 11.07 2.68 14.39
C GLU A 49 10.09 1.49 14.48
N GLY A 50 9.55 1.24 15.69
CA GLY A 50 8.62 0.15 15.95
C GLY A 50 7.34 0.23 15.10
N ILE A 51 6.79 1.43 14.90
CA ILE A 51 5.62 1.65 14.03
C ILE A 51 5.94 1.25 12.58
N LEU A 52 7.10 1.64 12.05
CA LEU A 52 7.48 1.33 10.67
C LEU A 52 7.79 -0.14 10.47
N ARG A 53 8.41 -0.79 11.47
CA ARG A 53 8.63 -2.24 11.46
C ARG A 53 7.31 -3.02 11.47
N ALA A 54 6.36 -2.63 12.32
CA ALA A 54 5.03 -3.22 12.34
C ALA A 54 4.28 -2.99 11.02
N ALA A 55 4.39 -1.80 10.42
CA ALA A 55 3.80 -1.52 9.12
C ALA A 55 4.41 -2.40 8.01
N ALA A 56 5.73 -2.57 8.00
CA ALA A 56 6.43 -3.46 7.08
C ALA A 56 5.96 -4.91 7.20
N ALA A 57 5.86 -5.44 8.43
CA ALA A 57 5.37 -6.78 8.70
C ALA A 57 3.93 -6.97 8.19
N HIS A 58 3.00 -6.07 8.54
CA HIS A 58 1.62 -6.16 8.08
C HIS A 58 1.50 -6.11 6.55
N ILE A 59 2.32 -5.33 5.86
CA ILE A 59 2.34 -5.29 4.39
C ILE A 59 2.81 -6.64 3.82
N ALA A 60 3.88 -7.21 4.37
CA ALA A 60 4.42 -8.49 3.93
C ALA A 60 3.46 -9.66 4.22
N GLU A 61 2.80 -9.66 5.39
CA GLU A 61 1.75 -10.61 5.76
C GLU A 61 0.55 -10.52 4.80
N ALA A 62 0.10 -9.32 4.47
CA ALA A 62 -0.99 -9.10 3.52
C ALA A 62 -0.63 -9.61 2.12
N ALA A 63 0.62 -9.41 1.68
CA ALA A 63 1.12 -9.98 0.42
C ALA A 63 1.15 -11.51 0.50
N ALA A 64 1.65 -12.08 1.60
CA ALA A 64 1.77 -13.52 1.76
C ALA A 64 0.41 -14.23 1.78
N ALA A 65 -0.61 -13.59 2.34
CA ALA A 65 -1.97 -14.13 2.39
C ALA A 65 -2.62 -14.32 1.00
N VAL A 66 -2.12 -13.63 -0.04
CA VAL A 66 -2.69 -13.69 -1.40
C VAL A 66 -1.74 -14.28 -2.43
N CYS A 67 -0.46 -14.45 -2.09
CA CYS A 67 0.53 -15.04 -2.98
C CYS A 67 0.37 -16.57 -3.03
N PRO A 68 0.68 -17.20 -4.19
CA PRO A 68 0.63 -18.65 -4.30
C PRO A 68 1.62 -19.30 -3.33
N GLU A 69 1.24 -20.46 -2.79
CA GLU A 69 2.14 -21.28 -2.00
C GLU A 69 3.35 -21.71 -2.84
N ALA A 70 4.54 -21.68 -2.25
CA ALA A 70 5.76 -22.03 -2.96
C ALA A 70 5.77 -23.53 -3.33
N GLN A 71 5.48 -23.84 -4.59
CA GLN A 71 5.69 -25.18 -5.14
C GLN A 71 7.13 -25.29 -5.67
N ALA A 72 7.73 -26.47 -5.52
CA ALA A 72 9.15 -26.68 -5.77
C ALA A 72 9.60 -26.24 -7.17
N ASP A 73 8.73 -26.38 -8.18
CA ASP A 73 9.03 -26.15 -9.61
C ASP A 73 8.46 -24.84 -10.20
N GLU A 74 7.86 -23.95 -9.41
CA GLU A 74 7.29 -22.70 -9.94
C GLU A 74 8.31 -21.54 -10.05
N GLU A 75 8.24 -20.80 -11.15
CA GLU A 75 9.05 -19.60 -11.40
C GLU A 75 8.82 -18.51 -10.34
N ALA A 76 9.83 -17.65 -10.12
CA ALA A 76 9.70 -16.51 -9.23
C ALA A 76 8.54 -15.60 -9.67
N TYR A 77 7.73 -15.13 -8.72
CA TYR A 77 6.62 -14.23 -8.98
C TYR A 77 6.90 -12.81 -8.48
N GLU A 78 6.16 -11.84 -8.98
CA GLU A 78 6.33 -10.43 -8.65
C GLU A 78 5.31 -9.95 -7.62
N VAL A 79 5.78 -9.16 -6.64
CA VAL A 79 4.93 -8.40 -5.72
C VAL A 79 5.15 -6.92 -6.01
N ALA A 80 4.16 -6.29 -6.63
CA ALA A 80 4.23 -4.88 -6.99
C ALA A 80 3.89 -3.99 -5.78
N LEU A 81 4.86 -3.17 -5.34
CA LEU A 81 4.66 -2.19 -4.29
C LEU A 81 4.10 -0.89 -4.89
N THR A 82 2.86 -0.55 -4.56
CA THR A 82 2.14 0.59 -5.13
C THR A 82 1.58 1.54 -4.06
N GLY A 83 1.73 2.84 -4.25
CA GLY A 83 1.22 3.86 -3.32
C GLY A 83 2.31 4.77 -2.73
N GLY A 84 1.88 5.89 -2.16
CA GLY A 84 2.78 6.95 -1.66
C GLY A 84 3.66 6.54 -0.48
N LEU A 85 3.21 5.55 0.31
CA LEU A 85 3.92 5.04 1.47
C LEU A 85 5.32 4.50 1.12
N PHE A 86 5.45 3.84 -0.03
CA PHE A 86 6.73 3.29 -0.50
C PHE A 86 7.73 4.36 -0.97
N ARG A 87 7.33 5.64 -0.99
CA ARG A 87 8.23 6.78 -1.25
C ARG A 87 8.98 7.26 -0.02
N MET A 88 8.70 6.72 1.18
CA MET A 88 9.37 7.08 2.43
C MET A 88 10.85 6.65 2.48
N GLY A 89 11.28 5.77 1.58
CA GLY A 89 12.67 5.35 1.49
C GLY A 89 13.06 4.32 2.56
N ALA A 90 14.32 4.36 2.98
CA ALA A 90 14.93 3.33 3.81
C ALA A 90 14.16 2.98 5.11
N PRO A 91 13.59 3.94 5.87
CA PRO A 91 12.91 3.63 7.13
C PRO A 91 11.76 2.62 7.01
N LEU A 92 11.12 2.53 5.84
CA LEU A 92 10.10 1.52 5.56
C LEU A 92 10.61 0.42 4.62
N LEU A 93 11.33 0.79 3.57
CA LEU A 93 11.69 -0.16 2.52
C LEU A 93 12.73 -1.21 2.96
N VAL A 94 13.56 -0.90 3.95
CA VAL A 94 14.50 -1.89 4.51
C VAL A 94 13.75 -2.98 5.28
N PRO A 95 12.99 -2.68 6.36
CA PRO A 95 12.28 -3.72 7.10
C PRO A 95 11.26 -4.45 6.21
N LEU A 96 10.61 -3.78 5.26
CA LEU A 96 9.70 -4.45 4.33
C LEU A 96 10.38 -5.51 3.47
N ARG A 97 11.60 -5.25 2.99
CA ARG A 97 12.35 -6.25 2.20
C ARG A 97 12.77 -7.43 3.05
N GLU A 98 13.12 -7.20 4.31
CA GLU A 98 13.44 -8.27 5.27
C GLU A 98 12.24 -9.19 5.50
N GLU A 99 11.06 -8.61 5.80
CA GLU A 99 9.82 -9.36 6.02
C GLU A 99 9.36 -10.12 4.77
N LEU A 100 9.41 -9.48 3.60
CA LEU A 100 9.09 -10.15 2.33
C LEU A 100 10.05 -11.30 2.02
N ALA A 101 11.36 -11.13 2.27
CA ALA A 101 12.32 -12.20 2.06
C ALA A 101 12.09 -13.40 3.00
N GLY A 102 11.62 -13.15 4.23
CA GLY A 102 11.28 -14.18 5.20
C GLY A 102 9.99 -14.93 4.85
N LEU A 103 8.91 -14.18 4.56
CA LEU A 103 7.57 -14.75 4.31
C LEU A 103 7.40 -15.27 2.87
N LEU A 104 8.05 -14.62 1.90
CA LEU A 104 7.90 -14.88 0.48
C LEU A 104 9.28 -14.94 -0.22
N PRO A 105 10.11 -15.96 0.08
CA PRO A 105 11.47 -16.05 -0.42
C PRO A 105 11.56 -16.16 -1.96
N ARG A 106 10.46 -16.53 -2.63
CA ARG A 106 10.35 -16.62 -4.10
C ARG A 106 9.82 -15.34 -4.73
N ALA A 107 9.30 -14.40 -3.95
CA ALA A 107 8.73 -13.16 -4.45
C ALA A 107 9.84 -12.15 -4.77
N ARG A 108 9.71 -11.48 -5.91
CA ARG A 108 10.47 -10.28 -6.24
C ARG A 108 9.61 -9.06 -5.99
N ALA A 109 9.99 -8.24 -5.02
CA ALA A 109 9.40 -6.91 -4.86
C ALA A 109 9.77 -6.03 -6.06
N VAL A 110 8.76 -5.54 -6.78
CA VAL A 110 8.93 -4.66 -7.94
C VAL A 110 8.17 -3.34 -7.73
N PRO A 111 8.60 -2.22 -8.34
CA PRO A 111 7.77 -1.03 -8.36
C PRO A 111 6.47 -1.28 -9.14
N GLY A 112 5.41 -0.56 -8.78
CA GLY A 112 4.17 -0.54 -9.58
C GLY A 112 4.41 -0.21 -11.05
N SER A 113 3.72 -0.93 -11.94
CA SER A 113 3.82 -0.67 -13.38
C SER A 113 2.94 0.52 -13.80
N GLY A 114 3.55 1.70 -13.91
CA GLY A 114 2.89 2.90 -14.42
C GLY A 114 1.81 3.49 -13.50
N ASP A 115 0.99 4.37 -14.08
CA ASP A 115 -0.08 5.10 -13.39
C ASP A 115 -1.43 4.34 -13.50
N PRO A 116 -2.30 4.38 -12.46
CA PRO A 116 -3.66 3.85 -12.51
C PRO A 116 -4.46 4.16 -13.79
N LEU A 117 -4.29 5.34 -14.40
CA LEU A 117 -4.98 5.68 -15.65
C LEU A 117 -4.55 4.77 -16.82
N ILE A 118 -3.27 4.44 -16.90
CA ILE A 118 -2.75 3.49 -17.91
C ILE A 118 -3.33 2.11 -17.68
N GLY A 119 -3.45 1.69 -16.41
CA GLY A 119 -4.12 0.44 -16.03
C GLY A 119 -5.57 0.42 -16.50
N ALA A 120 -6.32 1.49 -16.24
CA ALA A 120 -7.72 1.61 -16.66
C ALA A 120 -7.87 1.54 -18.18
N LEU A 121 -7.00 2.23 -18.94
CA LEU A 121 -7.02 2.21 -20.40
C LEU A 121 -6.74 0.80 -20.96
N ARG A 122 -5.74 0.09 -20.40
CA ARG A 122 -5.41 -1.29 -20.78
C ARG A 122 -6.59 -2.24 -20.54
N ILE A 123 -7.25 -2.10 -19.39
CA ILE A 123 -8.45 -2.90 -19.07
C ILE A 123 -9.58 -2.59 -20.06
N ALA A 124 -9.87 -1.32 -20.32
CA ALA A 124 -10.91 -0.90 -21.26
C ALA A 124 -10.65 -1.40 -22.70
N GLN A 125 -9.40 -1.33 -23.17
CA GLN A 125 -9.00 -1.84 -24.48
C GLN A 125 -9.18 -3.36 -24.55
N ALA A 126 -8.73 -4.09 -23.53
CA ALA A 126 -8.86 -5.55 -23.49
C ALA A 126 -10.33 -6.00 -23.45
N LEU A 127 -11.21 -5.23 -22.79
CA LEU A 127 -12.65 -5.47 -22.82
C LEU A 127 -13.23 -5.22 -24.22
N ALA A 128 -12.87 -4.11 -24.87
CA ALA A 128 -13.37 -3.77 -26.20
C ALA A 128 -12.95 -4.77 -27.29
N THR A 129 -11.80 -5.42 -27.13
CA THR A 129 -11.27 -6.40 -28.09
C THR A 129 -11.50 -7.86 -27.68
N GLY A 130 -12.17 -8.12 -26.55
CA GLY A 130 -12.36 -9.47 -26.01
C GLY A 130 -11.06 -10.15 -25.55
N GLY A 131 -9.99 -9.39 -25.31
CA GLY A 131 -8.68 -9.86 -24.88
C GLY A 131 -8.44 -9.81 -23.36
N LEU A 132 -9.47 -9.54 -22.54
CA LEU A 132 -9.31 -9.47 -21.09
C LEU A 132 -8.95 -10.84 -20.51
N ARG A 133 -7.80 -10.92 -19.84
CA ARG A 133 -7.31 -12.16 -19.19
C ARG A 133 -7.66 -12.25 -17.70
N LEU A 134 -8.19 -11.17 -17.11
CA LEU A 134 -8.62 -11.18 -15.72
C LEU A 134 -9.86 -12.06 -15.58
N PRO A 135 -9.96 -12.86 -14.50
CA PRO A 135 -11.13 -13.70 -14.28
C PRO A 135 -12.38 -12.84 -14.13
N HIS A 136 -13.45 -13.25 -14.79
CA HIS A 136 -14.75 -12.64 -14.62
C HIS A 136 -15.33 -13.07 -13.27
N HIS A 137 -15.77 -12.13 -12.46
CA HIS A 137 -16.49 -12.42 -11.21
C HIS A 137 -17.79 -11.61 -11.21
N PRO A 138 -18.94 -12.20 -10.85
CA PRO A 138 -20.24 -11.55 -10.96
C PRO A 138 -20.39 -10.27 -10.10
N THR A 139 -19.51 -10.07 -9.11
CA THR A 139 -19.45 -8.86 -8.27
C THR A 139 -18.33 -7.89 -8.65
N LEU A 140 -17.49 -8.22 -9.63
CA LEU A 140 -16.46 -7.32 -10.15
C LEU A 140 -17.00 -6.52 -11.35
N LEU A 141 -16.20 -5.56 -11.82
CA LEU A 141 -16.55 -4.58 -12.87
C LEU A 141 -17.26 -5.26 -14.06
N CYS A 142 -18.53 -4.91 -14.27
CA CYS A 142 -19.32 -5.34 -15.42
C CYS A 142 -19.47 -4.17 -16.39
N VAL A 143 -19.01 -4.33 -17.64
CA VAL A 143 -19.32 -3.40 -18.72
C VAL A 143 -20.59 -3.89 -19.40
N PRO A 144 -21.73 -3.18 -19.26
CA PRO A 144 -22.93 -3.56 -19.99
C PRO A 144 -22.63 -3.46 -21.49
N ALA A 145 -22.93 -4.54 -22.23
CA ALA A 145 -22.85 -4.49 -23.69
C ALA A 145 -23.77 -3.37 -24.21
N PRO A 146 -23.36 -2.60 -25.23
CA PRO A 146 -24.25 -1.62 -25.83
C PRO A 146 -25.52 -2.34 -26.31
N ALA A 147 -26.68 -1.81 -25.95
CA ALA A 147 -27.95 -2.31 -26.46
C ALA A 147 -27.89 -2.37 -27.99
N PRO A 148 -28.43 -3.42 -28.63
CA PRO A 148 -28.50 -3.47 -30.09
C PRO A 148 -29.17 -2.19 -30.58
N ARG A 149 -28.51 -1.47 -31.49
CA ARG A 149 -29.13 -0.32 -32.15
C ARG A 149 -30.32 -0.83 -32.96
N PRO A 150 -31.46 -0.11 -32.96
CA PRO A 150 -32.65 -0.49 -33.72
C PRO A 150 -32.36 -0.53 -35.23
#